data_AF-A0A7V5J1D0-F1
#
_entry.id   AF-A0A7V5J1D0-F1
#
_cell.length_a   1.000
_cell.length_b   1.000
_cell.length_c   1.000
_cell.angle_alpha   90.00
_cell.angle_beta   90.00
_cell.angle_gamma   90.00
#
_symmetry.space_group_name_H-M   'P 1'
#
loop_
_entity.id
_entity.type
_entity.pdbx_description
1 polymer ?
#
loop_
_entity_poly.entity_id
_entity_poly.type
_entity_poly.pdbx_seq_one_letter_code
_entity_poly.pdbx_strand_id
1 'polypeptide(L)'
;MKRNVIILEAEGGADKWIDGHRKDTMPIVEAIKAKGFNAEVLFFRDEWEDELFNYIYENADAVIVRINPGNLANGETKLFDTLRRLHDSDILVMTHPNTMMRFGAKDSLSKLADTDLVPDDTYAYYTVDDFEKNFPKSISNGVRVLKQNRGSTGSGIWRVEIVDSILDDYQPGDTLPLDTVVKCTEAVDNHVEYSSLGKFMRFCHQYIEGENGMLIDMPFLPRIVEGEIRVLMVANEPIFVVHKKPVQEKDAFSATIASGADYTYYKPEEYPELVEKFVNAIPTISDKLGKIKYTPLIWTGDFILGDEESGEENYILGEINCSCVGFFSHLDMGIQDKVADEVIRRINAKHG
;
A
#
# COMPACT_ATOMS: atom_id res chain seq x y z
N MET A 1 0.55 8.50 32.51
CA MET A 1 -0.46 8.62 31.44
C MET A 1 -0.97 10.06 31.38
N LYS A 2 -0.82 10.73 30.24
CA LYS A 2 -1.23 12.14 30.02
C LYS A 2 -2.66 12.28 29.48
N ARG A 3 -3.21 11.20 28.92
CA ARG A 3 -4.48 11.11 28.19
C ARG A 3 -4.58 12.10 27.04
N ASN A 4 -3.48 12.37 26.35
CA ASN A 4 -3.44 13.30 25.21
C ASN A 4 -2.87 12.60 23.97
N VAL A 5 -3.53 12.81 22.84
CA VAL A 5 -3.15 12.24 21.54
C VAL A 5 -2.89 13.36 20.54
N ILE A 6 -1.74 13.32 19.89
CA ILE A 6 -1.38 14.28 18.85
C ILE A 6 -1.73 13.69 17.50
N ILE A 7 -2.44 14.44 16.67
CA ILE A 7 -2.62 14.13 15.26
C ILE A 7 -1.67 15.03 14.47
N LEU A 8 -0.69 14.44 13.80
CA LEU A 8 0.21 15.16 12.90
C LEU A 8 -0.44 15.31 11.52
N GLU A 9 -0.48 16.54 11.04
CA GLU A 9 -0.91 16.97 9.72
C GLU A 9 0.22 17.73 9.01
N ALA A 10 0.05 18.02 7.73
CA ALA A 10 0.95 18.88 6.97
C ALA A 10 0.12 19.87 6.14
N GLU A 11 0.63 21.08 5.93
CA GLU A 11 -0.07 22.04 5.09
C GLU A 11 -0.01 21.66 3.61
N GLY A 12 -1.11 21.92 2.90
CA GLY A 12 -1.19 21.65 1.46
C GLY A 12 -1.44 20.17 1.13
N GLY A 13 -1.60 19.91 -0.18
CA GLY A 13 -2.02 18.62 -0.71
C GLY A 13 -3.49 18.60 -1.14
N ALA A 14 -3.78 17.78 -2.14
CA ALA A 14 -5.13 17.65 -2.71
C ALA A 14 -6.12 16.91 -1.78
N ASP A 15 -5.61 16.31 -0.69
CA ASP A 15 -6.36 15.58 0.33
C ASP A 15 -6.89 16.47 1.46
N LYS A 16 -6.52 17.75 1.49
CA LYS A 16 -6.98 18.72 2.51
C LYS A 16 -8.25 19.45 2.08
N TRP A 17 -9.03 19.89 3.06
CA TRP A 17 -10.20 20.74 2.85
C TRP A 17 -9.89 22.22 3.14
N ILE A 18 -10.90 23.09 3.08
CA ILE A 18 -10.75 24.54 3.27
C ILE A 18 -10.25 24.93 4.66
N ASP A 19 -10.35 24.03 5.63
CA ASP A 19 -9.85 24.20 7.00
C ASP A 19 -8.38 23.76 7.17
N GLY A 20 -7.74 23.28 6.10
CA GLY A 20 -6.35 22.83 6.12
C GLY A 20 -6.15 21.41 6.65
N HIS A 21 -7.22 20.69 6.97
CA HIS A 21 -7.16 19.32 7.47
C HIS A 21 -7.62 18.32 6.43
N ARG A 22 -7.17 17.07 6.55
CA ARG A 22 -7.89 15.99 5.90
C ARG A 22 -9.29 15.90 6.48
N LYS A 23 -10.24 15.52 5.62
CA LYS A 23 -11.64 15.36 6.02
C LYS A 23 -11.86 14.30 7.11
N ASP A 24 -10.90 13.41 7.33
CA ASP A 24 -10.94 12.38 8.38
C ASP A 24 -10.20 12.77 9.68
N THR A 25 -9.42 13.86 9.71
CA THR A 25 -8.61 14.25 10.88
C THR A 25 -9.48 14.77 12.03
N MET A 26 -10.34 15.76 11.79
CA MET A 26 -11.22 16.30 12.85
C MET A 26 -12.21 15.27 13.38
N PRO A 27 -12.83 14.39 12.56
CA PRO A 27 -13.61 13.27 13.07
C PRO A 27 -12.84 12.37 14.04
N ILE A 28 -11.57 12.04 13.77
CA ILE A 28 -10.73 11.27 14.71
C ILE A 28 -10.53 12.05 16.02
N VAL A 29 -10.20 13.34 15.93
CA VAL A 29 -10.00 14.22 17.11
C VAL A 29 -11.25 14.21 18.00
N GLU A 30 -12.42 14.43 17.41
CA GLU A 30 -13.67 14.50 18.17
C GLU A 30 -14.09 13.13 18.73
N ALA A 31 -13.83 12.03 18.03
CA ALA A 31 -14.06 10.67 18.56
C ALA A 31 -13.16 10.35 19.77
N ILE A 32 -11.89 10.75 19.74
CA ILE A 32 -10.98 10.60 20.89
C ILE A 32 -11.45 11.45 22.08
N LYS A 33 -11.88 12.69 21.83
CA LYS A 33 -12.43 13.60 22.85
C LYS A 33 -13.71 13.06 23.48
N ALA A 34 -14.63 12.53 22.67
CA ALA A 34 -15.87 11.93 23.14
C ALA A 34 -15.62 10.75 24.10
N LYS A 35 -14.49 10.06 23.98
CA LYS A 35 -14.05 8.97 24.87
C LYS A 35 -13.20 9.45 26.07
N GLY A 36 -13.16 10.76 26.31
CA GLY A 36 -12.58 11.38 27.51
C GLY A 36 -11.06 11.57 27.48
N PHE A 37 -10.43 11.47 26.31
CA PHE A 37 -9.03 11.84 26.09
C PHE A 37 -8.94 13.24 25.49
N ASN A 38 -7.82 13.94 25.66
CA ASN A 38 -7.54 15.11 24.85
C ASN A 38 -7.00 14.70 23.48
N ALA A 39 -7.29 15.51 22.46
CA ALA A 39 -6.70 15.36 21.14
C ALA A 39 -6.52 16.73 20.48
N GLU A 40 -5.36 16.93 19.87
CA GLU A 40 -4.99 18.17 19.19
C GLU A 40 -4.25 17.87 17.88
N VAL A 41 -4.38 18.80 16.93
CA VAL A 41 -3.72 18.69 15.62
C VAL A 41 -2.50 19.60 15.62
N LEU A 42 -1.34 19.06 15.26
CA LEU A 42 -0.12 19.82 15.03
C LEU A 42 0.33 19.66 13.58
N PHE A 43 0.85 20.73 12.99
CA PHE A 43 1.38 20.71 11.64
C PHE A 43 2.88 20.42 11.66
N PHE A 44 3.29 19.40 10.91
CA PHE A 44 4.68 19.05 10.73
C PHE A 44 5.33 19.94 9.69
N ARG A 45 6.46 20.54 10.06
CA ARG A 45 7.39 21.21 9.17
C ARG A 45 8.80 20.81 9.54
N ASP A 46 9.65 20.68 8.53
CA ASP A 46 11.06 20.30 8.70
C ASP A 46 11.83 21.24 9.62
N GLU A 47 11.45 22.52 9.68
CA GLU A 47 12.06 23.54 10.52
C GLU A 47 11.60 23.46 11.99
N TRP A 48 10.52 22.72 12.27
CA TRP A 48 9.92 22.58 13.60
C TRP A 48 10.09 21.17 14.18
N GLU A 49 10.92 20.34 13.57
CA GLU A 49 11.12 18.95 13.98
C GLU A 49 11.44 18.83 15.49
N ASP A 50 12.37 19.65 16.00
CA ASP A 50 12.78 19.59 17.40
C ASP A 50 11.73 20.19 18.34
N GLU A 51 11.07 21.28 17.96
CA GLU A 51 9.96 21.86 18.73
C GLU A 51 8.77 20.90 18.82
N LEU A 52 8.40 20.26 17.70
CA LEU A 52 7.34 19.26 17.65
C LEU A 52 7.71 18.04 18.49
N PHE A 53 8.94 17.53 18.34
CA PHE A 53 9.43 16.41 19.14
C PHE A 53 9.28 16.72 20.63
N ASN A 54 9.81 17.86 21.09
CA ASN A 54 9.79 18.24 22.51
C ASN A 54 8.36 18.42 23.01
N TYR A 55 7.50 19.12 22.26
CA TYR A 55 6.11 19.33 22.64
C TYR A 55 5.36 18.01 22.77
N ILE A 56 5.47 17.12 21.78
CA ILE A 56 4.81 15.82 21.80
C ILE A 56 5.34 14.95 22.95
N TYR A 57 6.67 14.91 23.12
CA TYR A 57 7.32 14.18 24.19
C TYR A 57 6.85 14.64 25.58
N GLU A 58 6.66 15.94 25.79
CA GLU A 58 6.19 16.49 27.06
C GLU A 58 4.68 16.30 27.27
N ASN A 59 3.87 16.40 26.22
CA ASN A 59 2.43 16.58 26.36
C ASN A 59 1.57 15.38 25.92
N ALA A 60 2.10 14.40 25.20
CA ALA A 60 1.31 13.30 24.62
C ALA A 60 1.63 11.90 25.19
N ASP A 61 0.69 10.98 25.09
CA ASP A 61 0.97 9.54 25.21
C ASP A 61 1.15 8.87 23.85
N ALA A 62 0.57 9.45 22.80
CA ALA A 62 0.53 8.88 21.47
C ALA A 62 0.49 9.93 20.36
N VAL A 63 0.95 9.51 19.18
CA VAL A 63 0.87 10.28 17.94
C VAL A 63 0.25 9.47 16.81
N ILE A 64 -0.69 10.07 16.09
CA ILE A 64 -1.31 9.58 14.86
C ILE A 64 -0.78 10.43 13.71
N VAL A 65 -0.31 9.79 12.63
CA VAL A 65 0.18 10.50 11.45
C VAL A 65 -0.90 10.50 10.37
N ARG A 66 -1.38 11.70 10.01
CA ARG A 66 -2.34 11.94 8.92
C ARG A 66 -1.70 12.75 7.78
N ILE A 67 -0.40 12.53 7.58
CA ILE A 67 0.40 13.14 6.52
C ILE A 67 0.61 12.09 5.44
N ASN A 68 0.18 12.40 4.21
CA ASN A 68 0.65 11.66 3.04
C ASN A 68 2.11 12.08 2.77
N PRO A 69 3.08 11.16 2.86
CA PRO A 69 4.49 11.51 2.71
C PRO A 69 4.82 12.21 1.38
N GLY A 70 4.11 11.86 0.30
CA GLY A 70 4.26 12.50 -1.02
C GLY A 70 3.84 13.97 -1.08
N ASN A 71 3.17 14.50 -0.05
CA ASN A 71 2.83 15.92 0.04
C ASN A 71 3.94 16.75 0.71
N LEU A 72 4.96 16.13 1.29
CA LEU A 72 6.05 16.85 1.95
C LEU A 72 7.07 17.33 0.91
N ALA A 73 7.33 18.64 0.90
CA ALA A 73 8.18 19.27 -0.12
C ALA A 73 9.61 18.72 -0.17
N ASN A 74 10.16 18.32 0.98
CA ASN A 74 11.51 17.77 1.12
C ASN A 74 11.52 16.25 1.32
N GLY A 75 10.40 15.58 1.06
CA GLY A 75 10.22 14.16 1.34
C GLY A 75 10.00 13.85 2.83
N GLU A 76 10.07 12.56 3.15
CA GLU A 76 9.54 12.00 4.41
C GLU A 76 10.58 11.72 5.50
N THR A 77 11.87 11.91 5.17
CA THR A 77 12.99 11.51 6.03
C THR A 77 12.92 12.12 7.42
N LYS A 78 12.76 13.44 7.53
CA LYS A 78 12.68 14.15 8.82
C LYS A 78 11.43 13.77 9.63
N LEU A 79 10.29 13.59 8.96
CA LEU A 79 9.08 13.09 9.62
C LEU A 79 9.35 11.71 10.22
N PHE A 80 9.93 10.79 9.46
CA PHE A 80 10.20 9.44 9.93
C PHE A 80 11.25 9.41 11.05
N ASP A 81 12.27 10.27 11.00
CA ASP A 81 13.26 10.40 12.08
C ASP A 81 12.63 10.97 13.36
N THR A 82 11.77 11.99 13.25
CA THR A 82 10.98 12.52 14.38
C THR A 82 10.15 11.41 15.02
N LEU A 83 9.44 10.62 14.20
CA LEU A 83 8.60 9.52 14.68
C LEU A 83 9.42 8.41 15.34
N ARG A 84 10.60 8.06 14.79
CA ARG A 84 11.53 7.10 15.42
C ARG A 84 11.99 7.62 16.79
N ARG A 85 12.42 8.89 16.87
CA ARG A 85 12.82 9.52 18.14
C ARG A 85 11.69 9.50 19.17
N LEU A 86 10.45 9.80 18.76
CA LEU A 86 9.28 9.74 19.64
C LEU A 86 9.03 8.32 20.15
N HIS A 87 9.11 7.32 19.27
CA HIS A 87 8.98 5.92 19.65
C HIS A 87 10.04 5.51 20.68
N ASP A 88 11.31 5.85 20.44
CA ASP A 88 12.44 5.54 21.31
C ASP A 88 12.34 6.27 22.67
N SER A 89 11.63 7.40 22.70
CA SER A 89 11.34 8.18 23.92
C SER A 89 10.05 7.73 24.63
N ASP A 90 9.58 6.52 24.32
CA ASP A 90 8.37 5.94 24.88
C ASP A 90 7.12 6.80 24.62
N ILE A 91 6.92 7.25 23.37
CA ILE A 91 5.63 7.75 22.86
C ILE A 91 5.05 6.70 21.92
N LEU A 92 3.74 6.44 22.02
CA LEU A 92 3.08 5.50 21.12
C LEU A 92 2.88 6.12 19.74
N VAL A 93 3.79 5.79 18.82
CA VAL A 93 3.59 6.07 17.40
C VAL A 93 2.63 5.04 16.82
N MET A 94 1.41 5.47 16.51
CA MET A 94 0.30 4.55 16.22
C MET A 94 0.52 3.69 14.98
N THR A 95 1.25 4.20 13.99
CA THR A 95 1.84 3.40 12.92
C THR A 95 3.33 3.75 12.87
N HIS A 96 4.20 2.83 13.26
CA HIS A 96 5.63 3.09 13.28
C HIS A 96 6.18 3.31 11.86
N PRO A 97 7.12 4.26 11.62
CA PRO A 97 7.66 4.54 10.28
C PRO A 97 8.28 3.31 9.61
N ASN A 98 8.98 2.45 10.36
CA ASN A 98 9.50 1.20 9.80
C ASN A 98 8.38 0.23 9.37
N THR A 99 7.23 0.26 10.04
CA THR A 99 6.05 -0.50 9.59
C THR A 99 5.50 0.11 8.31
N MET A 100 5.37 1.43 8.23
CA MET A 100 4.94 2.13 7.01
C MET A 100 5.79 1.72 5.80
N MET A 101 7.12 1.72 5.96
CA MET A 101 8.04 1.33 4.90
C MET A 101 7.94 -0.15 4.54
N ARG A 102 7.84 -1.06 5.52
CA ARG A 102 7.81 -2.51 5.24
C ARG A 102 6.48 -3.01 4.66
N PHE A 103 5.36 -2.44 5.13
CA PHE A 103 4.02 -2.82 4.68
C PHE A 103 3.65 -2.09 3.40
N GLY A 104 3.99 -0.81 3.27
CA GLY A 104 3.66 -0.02 2.09
C GLY A 104 4.61 -0.20 0.90
N ALA A 105 5.79 -0.77 1.10
CA ALA A 105 6.69 -1.09 -0.01
C ALA A 105 6.10 -2.20 -0.89
N LYS A 106 6.34 -2.09 -2.19
CA LYS A 106 5.86 -3.13 -3.13
C LYS A 106 6.56 -4.48 -2.90
N ASP A 107 7.76 -4.51 -2.29
CA ASP A 107 8.46 -5.77 -1.96
C ASP A 107 7.72 -6.63 -0.93
N SER A 108 6.76 -6.04 -0.21
CA SER A 108 5.87 -6.80 0.67
C SER A 108 5.24 -7.99 -0.06
N LEU A 109 4.90 -7.84 -1.35
CA LEU A 109 4.36 -8.91 -2.17
C LEU A 109 5.34 -10.08 -2.32
N SER A 110 6.58 -9.81 -2.73
CA SER A 110 7.61 -10.85 -2.87
C SER A 110 7.94 -11.54 -1.54
N LYS A 111 7.85 -10.83 -0.42
CA LYS A 111 8.07 -11.39 0.93
C LYS A 111 6.91 -12.28 1.39
N LEU A 112 5.75 -12.19 0.73
CA LEU A 112 4.55 -12.96 0.99
C LEU A 112 4.27 -14.02 -0.08
N ALA A 113 5.15 -14.17 -1.09
CA ALA A 113 4.98 -15.10 -2.21
C ALA A 113 4.95 -16.58 -1.79
N ASP A 114 5.50 -16.92 -0.62
CA ASP A 114 5.43 -18.28 -0.05
C ASP A 114 4.21 -18.49 0.86
N THR A 115 3.17 -17.67 0.69
CA THR A 115 1.89 -17.75 1.41
C THR A 115 0.74 -17.79 0.42
N ASP A 116 -0.44 -18.20 0.85
CA ASP A 116 -1.64 -18.23 -0.01
C ASP A 116 -2.17 -16.84 -0.40
N LEU A 117 -1.49 -15.75 0.00
CA LEU A 117 -1.87 -14.38 -0.35
C LEU A 117 -1.33 -13.93 -1.70
N VAL A 118 -0.15 -14.40 -2.11
CA VAL A 118 0.57 -13.89 -3.28
C VAL A 118 1.16 -15.08 -4.05
N PRO A 119 1.11 -15.11 -5.39
CA PRO A 119 1.70 -16.19 -6.18
C PRO A 119 3.20 -16.34 -5.88
N ASP A 120 3.66 -17.58 -5.80
CA ASP A 120 5.07 -17.95 -5.58
C ASP A 120 6.00 -17.43 -6.67
N ASP A 121 5.50 -17.32 -7.91
CA ASP A 121 6.18 -16.72 -9.07
C ASP A 121 6.18 -15.17 -9.01
N THR A 122 6.38 -14.58 -7.82
CA THR A 122 6.49 -13.13 -7.58
C THR A 122 7.88 -12.76 -7.06
N TYR A 123 8.58 -11.87 -7.76
CA TYR A 123 9.97 -11.50 -7.48
C TYR A 123 10.13 -10.01 -7.20
N ALA A 124 11.18 -9.67 -6.47
CA ALA A 124 11.65 -8.31 -6.27
C ALA A 124 13.09 -8.17 -6.75
N TYR A 125 13.35 -7.19 -7.61
CA TYR A 125 14.68 -6.86 -8.10
C TYR A 125 15.17 -5.58 -7.44
N TYR A 126 16.24 -5.69 -6.64
CA TYR A 126 16.88 -4.57 -5.96
C TYR A 126 18.13 -4.06 -6.70
N THR A 127 18.60 -4.80 -7.69
CA THR A 127 19.73 -4.43 -8.54
C THR A 127 19.38 -4.62 -10.01
N VAL A 128 19.99 -3.79 -10.86
CA VAL A 128 19.86 -3.90 -12.31
C VAL A 128 20.35 -5.28 -12.78
N ASP A 129 21.48 -5.75 -12.25
CA ASP A 129 22.05 -7.05 -12.62
C ASP A 129 21.08 -8.23 -12.32
N ASP A 130 20.42 -8.21 -11.16
CA ASP A 130 19.43 -9.23 -10.83
C ASP A 130 18.22 -9.18 -11.76
N PHE A 131 17.75 -7.99 -12.11
CA PHE A 131 16.66 -7.81 -13.07
C PHE A 131 17.04 -8.31 -14.47
N GLU A 132 18.21 -7.87 -14.97
CA GLU A 132 18.74 -8.26 -16.28
C GLU A 132 18.91 -9.76 -16.43
N LYS A 133 19.32 -10.43 -15.35
CA LYS A 133 19.52 -11.87 -15.32
C LYS A 133 18.22 -12.68 -15.26
N ASN A 134 17.24 -12.23 -14.47
CA ASN A 134 16.12 -13.09 -14.08
C ASN A 134 14.81 -12.76 -14.82
N PHE A 135 14.56 -11.50 -15.20
CA PHE A 135 13.30 -11.15 -15.87
C PHE A 135 13.07 -11.84 -17.22
N PRO A 136 14.10 -12.01 -18.10
CA PRO A 136 13.93 -12.77 -19.34
C PRO A 136 13.51 -14.23 -19.11
N LYS A 137 13.85 -14.78 -17.94
CA LYS A 137 13.37 -16.08 -17.50
C LYS A 137 11.94 -16.02 -16.97
N SER A 138 11.64 -15.06 -16.09
CA SER A 138 10.30 -14.95 -15.50
C SER A 138 9.20 -14.70 -16.53
N ILE A 139 9.42 -13.82 -17.51
CA ILE A 139 8.43 -13.52 -18.55
C ILE A 139 8.13 -14.71 -19.48
N SER A 140 8.99 -15.74 -19.52
CA SER A 140 8.69 -16.98 -20.26
C SER A 140 7.55 -17.79 -19.65
N ASN A 141 7.21 -17.57 -18.36
CA ASN A 141 6.09 -18.24 -17.69
C ASN A 141 4.73 -17.67 -18.08
N GLY A 142 4.68 -16.50 -18.73
CA GLY A 142 3.44 -15.85 -19.13
C GLY A 142 3.50 -14.33 -18.99
N VAL A 143 2.34 -13.69 -19.12
CA VAL A 143 2.22 -12.23 -19.01
C VAL A 143 2.61 -11.77 -17.60
N ARG A 144 3.45 -10.74 -17.52
CA ARG A 144 3.97 -10.19 -16.26
C ARG A 144 3.42 -8.79 -16.00
N VAL A 145 3.36 -8.42 -14.73
CA VAL A 145 3.17 -7.04 -14.27
C VAL A 145 4.42 -6.61 -13.52
N LEU A 146 5.08 -5.58 -14.04
CA LEU A 146 6.19 -4.91 -13.35
C LEU A 146 5.66 -3.71 -12.57
N LYS A 147 6.05 -3.55 -11.30
CA LYS A 147 5.63 -2.43 -10.45
C LYS A 147 6.83 -1.75 -9.80
N GLN A 148 7.02 -0.45 -10.04
CA GLN A 148 8.00 0.33 -9.29
C GLN A 148 7.58 0.49 -7.82
N ASN A 149 8.55 0.67 -6.93
CA ASN A 149 8.28 0.84 -5.49
C ASN A 149 7.48 2.11 -5.16
N ARG A 150 7.86 3.23 -5.77
CA ARG A 150 7.29 4.55 -5.53
C ARG A 150 6.53 5.01 -6.77
N GLY A 151 5.23 4.90 -6.72
CA GLY A 151 4.34 5.35 -7.78
C GLY A 151 2.92 5.46 -7.25
N SER A 152 2.18 6.44 -7.74
CA SER A 152 0.75 6.58 -7.45
C SER A 152 -0.04 6.41 -8.74
N THR A 153 -1.30 6.03 -8.60
CA THR A 153 -2.30 6.02 -9.68
C THR A 153 -1.86 5.31 -10.97
N GLY A 154 -1.15 4.18 -10.84
CA GLY A 154 -0.74 3.36 -11.98
C GLY A 154 0.60 3.72 -12.63
N SER A 155 1.26 4.81 -12.22
CA SER A 155 2.58 5.17 -12.76
C SER A 155 3.64 4.13 -12.40
N GLY A 156 4.42 3.70 -13.41
CA GLY A 156 5.43 2.66 -13.32
C GLY A 156 4.86 1.28 -13.00
N ILE A 157 3.59 1.05 -13.35
CA ILE A 157 2.97 -0.28 -13.36
C ILE A 157 2.78 -0.69 -14.81
N TRP A 158 3.51 -1.71 -15.25
CA TRP A 158 3.58 -2.14 -16.64
C TRP A 158 3.09 -3.57 -16.78
N ARG A 159 2.07 -3.79 -17.62
CA ARG A 159 1.76 -5.13 -18.14
C ARG A 159 2.72 -5.41 -19.31
N VAL A 160 3.39 -6.55 -19.28
CA VAL A 160 4.40 -6.94 -20.28
C VAL A 160 4.02 -8.29 -20.88
N GLU A 161 3.80 -8.30 -22.19
CA GLU A 161 3.34 -9.46 -22.95
C GLU A 161 4.35 -9.77 -24.06
N ILE A 162 4.64 -11.04 -24.31
CA ILE A 162 5.44 -11.47 -25.46
C ILE A 162 4.54 -11.44 -26.70
N VAL A 163 5.02 -10.82 -27.79
CA VAL A 163 4.25 -10.64 -29.03
C VAL A 163 4.60 -11.69 -30.07
N ASP A 164 5.86 -12.10 -30.14
CA ASP A 164 6.31 -13.08 -31.11
C ASP A 164 5.90 -14.50 -30.67
N SER A 165 5.55 -15.35 -31.64
CA SER A 165 5.24 -16.77 -31.42
C SER A 165 6.46 -17.61 -31.00
N ILE A 166 7.55 -16.98 -30.55
CA ILE A 166 8.74 -17.69 -30.07
C ILE A 166 8.42 -18.59 -28.88
N LEU A 167 7.28 -18.39 -28.20
CA LEU A 167 6.83 -19.28 -27.13
C LEU A 167 6.67 -20.74 -27.59
N ASP A 168 6.53 -21.01 -28.89
CA ASP A 168 6.56 -22.39 -29.40
C ASP A 168 7.98 -23.00 -29.40
N ASP A 169 9.02 -22.16 -29.42
CA ASP A 169 10.44 -22.54 -29.45
C ASP A 169 11.10 -22.56 -28.05
N TYR A 170 10.44 -22.01 -27.02
CA TYR A 170 10.94 -21.92 -25.64
C TYR A 170 9.92 -22.44 -24.63
N GLN A 171 10.39 -23.08 -23.56
CA GLN A 171 9.52 -23.56 -22.48
C GLN A 171 9.43 -22.54 -21.34
N PRO A 172 8.34 -22.52 -20.57
CA PRO A 172 8.27 -21.79 -19.31
C PRO A 172 9.49 -22.12 -18.42
N GLY A 173 10.20 -21.07 -18.01
CA GLY A 173 11.45 -21.15 -17.27
C GLY A 173 12.73 -21.07 -18.13
N ASP A 174 12.62 -20.96 -19.45
CA ASP A 174 13.77 -20.66 -20.32
C ASP A 174 14.13 -19.17 -20.28
N THR A 175 15.41 -18.86 -20.51
CA THR A 175 15.87 -17.46 -20.63
C THR A 175 15.67 -16.98 -22.05
N LEU A 176 14.75 -16.03 -22.26
CA LEU A 176 14.45 -15.53 -23.59
C LEU A 176 15.53 -14.59 -24.15
N PRO A 177 15.72 -14.54 -25.49
CA PRO A 177 16.60 -13.58 -26.14
C PRO A 177 16.17 -12.12 -25.91
N LEU A 178 17.15 -11.21 -25.77
CA LEU A 178 16.87 -9.79 -25.51
C LEU A 178 16.26 -9.02 -26.69
N ASP A 179 16.28 -9.59 -27.89
CA ASP A 179 15.64 -9.06 -29.09
C ASP A 179 14.17 -9.52 -29.25
N THR A 180 13.67 -10.39 -28.36
CA THR A 180 12.24 -10.76 -28.27
C THR A 180 11.35 -9.53 -28.23
N VAL A 181 10.32 -9.46 -29.08
CA VAL A 181 9.37 -8.35 -29.07
C VAL A 181 8.37 -8.50 -27.94
N VAL A 182 8.26 -7.45 -27.12
CA VAL A 182 7.28 -7.33 -26.04
C VAL A 182 6.33 -6.16 -26.30
N LYS A 183 5.07 -6.35 -25.91
CA LYS A 183 4.03 -5.33 -25.80
C LYS A 183 3.96 -4.90 -24.34
N CYS A 184 4.18 -3.62 -24.09
CA CYS A 184 4.18 -3.02 -22.77
C CYS A 184 3.01 -2.04 -22.66
N THR A 185 2.15 -2.22 -21.66
CA THR A 185 1.03 -1.31 -21.37
C THR A 185 1.21 -0.70 -19.99
N GLU A 186 1.29 0.63 -19.88
CA GLU A 186 1.37 1.31 -18.58
C GLU A 186 -0.03 1.57 -18.00
N ALA A 187 -0.23 1.29 -16.71
CA ALA A 187 -1.52 1.45 -16.05
C ALA A 187 -1.95 2.93 -15.83
N VAL A 188 -1.03 3.89 -15.97
CA VAL A 188 -1.32 5.31 -15.67
C VAL A 188 -2.32 5.92 -16.65
N ASP A 189 -2.22 5.55 -17.93
CA ASP A 189 -3.05 6.09 -19.02
C ASP A 189 -3.39 5.00 -20.08
N ASN A 190 -3.03 3.74 -19.82
CA ASN A 190 -3.25 2.59 -20.70
C ASN A 190 -2.58 2.71 -22.09
N HIS A 191 -1.55 3.56 -22.24
CA HIS A 191 -0.80 3.61 -23.49
C HIS A 191 -0.06 2.29 -23.72
N VAL A 192 0.10 1.94 -25.00
CA VAL A 192 0.74 0.69 -25.43
C VAL A 192 1.97 1.00 -26.24
N GLU A 193 3.08 0.35 -25.88
CA GLU A 193 4.34 0.41 -26.62
C GLU A 193 4.81 -0.98 -27.03
N TYR A 194 5.52 -1.05 -28.16
CA TYR A 194 6.22 -2.26 -28.59
C TYR A 194 7.72 -2.01 -28.55
N SER A 195 8.46 -2.93 -27.95
CA SER A 195 9.90 -2.81 -27.76
C SER A 195 10.57 -4.17 -27.79
N SER A 196 11.88 -4.21 -28.02
CA SER A 196 12.65 -5.42 -27.70
C SER A 196 12.76 -5.56 -26.17
N LEU A 197 12.72 -6.78 -25.65
CA LEU A 197 12.84 -7.10 -24.23
C LEU A 197 14.00 -6.34 -23.57
N GLY A 198 15.21 -6.41 -24.13
CA GLY A 198 16.38 -5.74 -23.57
C GLY A 198 16.30 -4.20 -23.58
N LYS A 199 15.61 -3.59 -24.55
CA LYS A 199 15.39 -2.13 -24.56
C LYS A 199 14.41 -1.72 -23.48
N PHE A 200 13.32 -2.47 -23.32
CA PHE A 200 12.34 -2.20 -22.26
C PHE A 200 12.96 -2.40 -20.87
N MET A 201 13.78 -3.43 -20.68
CA MET A 201 14.49 -3.66 -19.42
C MET A 201 15.41 -2.49 -19.06
N ARG A 202 16.21 -1.99 -20.02
CA ARG A 202 17.02 -0.78 -19.81
C ARG A 202 16.21 0.45 -19.44
N PHE A 203 15.00 0.58 -19.98
CA PHE A 203 14.08 1.64 -19.55
C PHE A 203 13.67 1.45 -18.08
N CYS A 204 13.38 0.23 -17.63
CA CYS A 204 13.03 -0.05 -16.24
C CYS A 204 14.17 0.15 -15.22
N HIS A 205 15.43 0.33 -15.65
CA HIS A 205 16.55 0.59 -14.72
C HIS A 205 16.29 1.82 -13.86
N GLN A 206 15.58 2.82 -14.39
CA GLN A 206 15.19 4.03 -13.66
C GLN A 206 14.33 3.75 -12.41
N TYR A 207 13.65 2.60 -12.34
CA TYR A 207 12.83 2.21 -11.19
C TYR A 207 13.65 1.50 -10.10
N ILE A 208 14.85 1.00 -10.45
CA ILE A 208 15.75 0.26 -9.56
C ILE A 208 16.89 1.17 -9.08
N GLU A 209 17.39 2.04 -9.94
CA GLU A 209 18.46 2.97 -9.60
C GLU A 209 17.95 4.11 -8.69
N GLY A 210 18.64 4.33 -7.57
CA GLY A 210 18.35 5.44 -6.65
C GLY A 210 17.88 4.98 -5.27
N GLU A 211 17.48 5.94 -4.45
CA GLU A 211 17.08 5.68 -3.07
C GLU A 211 15.74 4.93 -3.02
N ASN A 212 15.72 3.79 -2.34
CA ASN A 212 14.57 2.87 -2.26
C ASN A 212 14.10 2.31 -3.62
N GLY A 213 14.97 2.37 -4.65
CA GLY A 213 14.70 1.80 -5.96
C GLY A 213 14.60 0.28 -5.91
N MET A 214 13.56 -0.25 -6.56
CA MET A 214 13.32 -1.67 -6.78
C MET A 214 12.17 -1.85 -7.76
N LEU A 215 12.08 -3.05 -8.33
CA LEU A 215 11.02 -3.43 -9.25
C LEU A 215 10.42 -4.76 -8.83
N ILE A 216 9.10 -4.79 -8.64
CA ILE A 216 8.36 -6.03 -8.47
C ILE A 216 7.99 -6.60 -9.81
N ASP A 217 8.02 -7.92 -9.89
CA ASP A 217 7.66 -8.71 -11.04
C ASP A 217 6.71 -9.81 -10.58
N MET A 218 5.44 -9.72 -11.00
CA MET A 218 4.39 -10.67 -10.61
C MET A 218 3.62 -11.17 -11.84
N PRO A 219 2.94 -12.32 -11.77
CA PRO A 219 2.06 -12.75 -12.84
C PRO A 219 0.94 -11.74 -13.07
N PHE A 220 0.55 -11.53 -14.32
CA PHE A 220 -0.65 -10.76 -14.63
C PHE A 220 -1.89 -11.56 -14.25
N LEU A 221 -2.81 -10.92 -13.53
CA LEU A 221 -4.06 -11.50 -13.08
C LEU A 221 -5.19 -11.05 -14.01
N PRO A 222 -5.68 -11.89 -14.94
CA PRO A 222 -6.60 -11.46 -16.00
C PRO A 222 -7.92 -10.91 -15.48
N ARG A 223 -8.39 -11.39 -14.32
CA ARG A 223 -9.64 -10.94 -13.70
C ARG A 223 -9.53 -9.56 -13.04
N ILE A 224 -8.42 -8.83 -13.19
CA ILE A 224 -8.37 -7.39 -12.88
C ILE A 224 -9.45 -6.58 -13.61
N VAL A 225 -9.93 -7.07 -14.76
CA VAL A 225 -11.08 -6.51 -15.48
C VAL A 225 -12.40 -6.58 -14.69
N GLU A 226 -12.50 -7.49 -13.72
CA GLU A 226 -13.64 -7.55 -12.78
C GLU A 226 -13.50 -6.52 -11.68
N GLY A 227 -12.29 -6.03 -11.41
CA GLY A 227 -11.98 -4.98 -10.46
C GLY A 227 -11.04 -5.39 -9.35
N GLU A 228 -10.56 -4.40 -8.61
CA GLU A 228 -9.76 -4.58 -7.42
C GLU A 228 -10.65 -4.47 -6.18
N ILE A 229 -10.50 -5.39 -5.24
CA ILE A 229 -11.29 -5.49 -4.01
C ILE A 229 -10.40 -5.06 -2.84
N ARG A 230 -10.69 -3.91 -2.25
CA ARG A 230 -9.95 -3.35 -1.12
C ARG A 230 -10.67 -3.64 0.19
N VAL A 231 -9.96 -4.23 1.16
CA VAL A 231 -10.43 -4.35 2.54
C VAL A 231 -9.77 -3.26 3.38
N LEU A 232 -10.56 -2.35 3.97
CA LEU A 232 -10.05 -1.36 4.92
C LEU A 232 -10.03 -1.93 6.33
N MET A 233 -8.89 -1.81 6.98
CA MET A 233 -8.62 -2.32 8.33
C MET A 233 -8.34 -1.16 9.29
N VAL A 234 -8.91 -1.26 10.50
CA VAL A 234 -8.44 -0.50 11.66
C VAL A 234 -7.79 -1.48 12.63
N ALA A 235 -6.47 -1.39 12.76
CA ALA A 235 -5.66 -2.46 13.37
C ALA A 235 -6.00 -3.85 12.80
N ASN A 236 -6.61 -4.74 13.57
CA ASN A 236 -6.97 -6.09 13.12
C ASN A 236 -8.44 -6.21 12.72
N GLU A 237 -9.22 -5.14 12.82
CA GLU A 237 -10.66 -5.16 12.56
C GLU A 237 -10.94 -4.75 11.10
N PRO A 238 -11.59 -5.60 10.29
CA PRO A 238 -12.09 -5.23 8.97
C PRO A 238 -13.29 -4.28 9.13
N ILE A 239 -13.26 -3.15 8.42
CA ILE A 239 -14.28 -2.11 8.53
C ILE A 239 -15.26 -2.14 7.37
N PHE A 240 -14.75 -2.19 6.13
CA PHE A 240 -15.55 -2.33 4.93
C PHE A 240 -14.73 -2.88 3.77
N VAL A 241 -15.43 -3.30 2.73
CA VAL A 241 -14.86 -3.72 1.46
C VAL A 241 -15.24 -2.71 0.37
N VAL A 242 -14.30 -2.37 -0.50
CA VAL A 242 -14.54 -1.53 -1.68
C VAL A 242 -14.21 -2.33 -2.92
N HIS A 243 -15.17 -2.48 -3.81
CA HIS A 243 -14.92 -3.02 -5.14
C HIS A 243 -14.71 -1.86 -6.11
N LYS A 244 -13.51 -1.76 -6.67
CA LYS A 244 -13.08 -0.73 -7.62
C LYS A 244 -13.06 -1.33 -9.01
N LYS A 245 -14.07 -1.05 -9.82
CA LYS A 245 -14.20 -1.64 -11.15
C LYS A 245 -13.60 -0.70 -12.20
N PRO A 246 -12.56 -1.12 -12.97
CA PRO A 246 -11.98 -0.29 -14.01
C PRO A 246 -12.98 -0.01 -15.13
N VAL A 247 -12.73 1.05 -15.90
CA VAL A 247 -13.50 1.34 -17.12
C VAL A 247 -13.33 0.19 -18.11
N GLN A 248 -14.41 -0.23 -18.76
CA GLN A 248 -14.39 -1.28 -19.77
C GLN A 248 -13.84 -0.77 -21.10
N GLU A 249 -12.53 -0.57 -21.16
CA GLU A 249 -11.79 -0.26 -22.38
C GLU A 249 -10.80 -1.39 -22.72
N LYS A 250 -10.52 -1.56 -24.01
CA LYS A 250 -9.59 -2.60 -24.48
C LYS A 250 -8.20 -2.32 -23.90
N ASP A 251 -7.56 -3.34 -23.33
CA ASP A 251 -6.24 -3.29 -22.68
C ASP A 251 -6.17 -2.47 -21.37
N ALA A 252 -7.28 -1.85 -20.92
CA ALA A 252 -7.32 -1.12 -19.66
C ALA A 252 -7.38 -2.06 -18.45
N PHE A 253 -6.57 -1.78 -17.43
CA PHE A 253 -6.54 -2.55 -16.17
C PHE A 253 -6.40 -1.70 -14.91
N SER A 254 -6.45 -0.36 -15.03
CA SER A 254 -6.32 0.57 -13.91
C SER A 254 -7.65 0.80 -13.17
N ALA A 255 -7.69 0.42 -11.89
CA ALA A 255 -8.89 0.51 -11.04
C ALA A 255 -8.98 1.83 -10.23
N THR A 256 -8.39 2.92 -10.71
CA THR A 256 -8.34 4.20 -9.97
C THR A 256 -9.50 5.12 -10.35
N ILE A 257 -9.97 5.97 -9.42
CA ILE A 257 -10.97 7.02 -9.73
C ILE A 257 -10.46 7.96 -10.84
N ALA A 258 -9.15 8.26 -10.83
CA ALA A 258 -8.53 9.13 -11.84
C ALA A 258 -8.61 8.53 -13.25
N SER A 259 -8.60 7.20 -13.36
CA SER A 259 -8.82 6.46 -14.60
C SER A 259 -10.30 6.15 -14.86
N GLY A 260 -11.25 6.71 -14.08
CA GLY A 260 -12.69 6.60 -14.29
C GLY A 260 -13.36 5.37 -13.64
N ALA A 261 -12.69 4.67 -12.72
CA ALA A 261 -13.24 3.47 -12.09
C ALA A 261 -14.45 3.75 -11.18
N ASP A 262 -15.42 2.84 -11.20
CA ASP A 262 -16.62 2.86 -10.35
C ASP A 262 -16.36 2.16 -9.02
N TYR A 263 -16.71 2.81 -7.90
CA TYR A 263 -16.43 2.30 -6.56
C TYR A 263 -17.74 1.91 -5.88
N THR A 264 -17.85 0.65 -5.47
CA THR A 264 -18.98 0.14 -4.69
C THR A 264 -18.50 -0.31 -3.31
N TYR A 265 -19.28 -0.04 -2.27
CA TYR A 265 -18.91 -0.29 -0.89
C TYR A 265 -19.81 -1.38 -0.31
N TYR A 266 -19.19 -2.29 0.43
CA TYR A 266 -19.83 -3.45 1.03
C TYR A 266 -19.41 -3.58 2.49
N LYS A 267 -20.26 -4.22 3.27
CA LYS A 267 -19.90 -4.63 4.63
C LYS A 267 -18.98 -5.86 4.58
N PRO A 268 -18.13 -6.07 5.60
CA PRO A 268 -17.26 -7.25 5.65
C PRO A 268 -18.01 -8.58 5.50
N GLU A 269 -19.25 -8.68 6.00
CA GLU A 269 -20.05 -9.91 5.94
C GLU A 269 -20.53 -10.26 4.53
N GLU A 270 -20.43 -9.34 3.57
CA GLU A 270 -20.75 -9.58 2.16
C GLU A 270 -19.57 -10.19 1.39
N TYR A 271 -18.37 -10.19 1.96
CA TYR A 271 -17.15 -10.83 1.44
C TYR A 271 -16.48 -11.71 2.52
N PRO A 272 -17.20 -12.67 3.11
CA PRO A 272 -16.74 -13.39 4.30
C PRO A 272 -15.44 -14.17 4.05
N GLU A 273 -15.32 -14.83 2.90
CA GLU A 273 -14.14 -15.64 2.53
C GLU A 273 -12.87 -14.79 2.43
N LEU A 274 -12.93 -13.66 1.70
CA LEU A 274 -11.81 -12.72 1.58
C LEU A 274 -11.43 -12.14 2.94
N VAL A 275 -12.43 -11.68 3.71
CA VAL A 275 -12.19 -11.04 5.01
C VAL A 275 -11.57 -12.04 5.99
N GLU A 276 -12.09 -13.27 6.04
CA GLU A 276 -11.55 -14.34 6.87
C GLU A 276 -10.11 -14.69 6.45
N LYS A 277 -9.86 -14.90 5.16
CA LYS A 277 -8.52 -15.15 4.60
C LYS A 277 -7.55 -14.06 5.04
N PHE A 278 -7.94 -12.80 4.88
CA PHE A 278 -7.05 -11.67 5.19
C PHE A 278 -6.79 -11.53 6.70
N VAL A 279 -7.83 -11.62 7.54
CA VAL A 279 -7.69 -11.54 9.00
C VAL A 279 -6.83 -12.68 9.54
N ASN A 280 -7.03 -13.91 9.06
CA ASN A 280 -6.25 -15.08 9.46
C ASN A 280 -4.79 -14.98 9.03
N ALA A 281 -4.49 -14.24 7.95
CA ALA A 281 -3.13 -14.04 7.48
C ALA A 281 -2.35 -12.94 8.21
N ILE A 282 -3.00 -12.09 9.04
CA ILE A 282 -2.35 -10.98 9.76
C ILE A 282 -1.10 -11.45 10.57
N PRO A 283 -1.11 -12.56 11.32
CA PRO A 283 0.08 -13.03 12.02
C PRO A 283 1.24 -13.36 11.08
N THR A 284 0.96 -14.01 9.95
CA THR A 284 1.96 -14.34 8.92
C THR A 284 2.50 -13.08 8.25
N ILE A 285 1.62 -12.14 7.89
CA ILE A 285 2.02 -10.82 7.35
C ILE A 285 2.93 -10.11 8.37
N SER A 286 2.55 -10.09 9.64
CA SER A 286 3.37 -9.50 10.70
C SER A 286 4.74 -10.15 10.77
N ASP A 287 4.83 -11.49 10.80
CA ASP A 287 6.10 -12.20 10.90
C ASP A 287 7.03 -11.90 9.72
N LYS A 288 6.49 -11.97 8.50
CA LYS A 288 7.22 -11.74 7.24
C LYS A 288 7.63 -10.28 7.05
N LEU A 289 6.79 -9.34 7.46
CA LEU A 289 7.01 -7.90 7.27
C LEU A 289 7.58 -7.21 8.52
N GLY A 290 8.24 -7.98 9.38
CA GLY A 290 9.15 -7.44 10.39
C GLY A 290 8.70 -7.53 11.84
N LYS A 291 7.87 -8.52 12.16
CA LYS A 291 7.45 -8.96 13.51
C LYS A 291 6.87 -7.81 14.33
N ILE A 292 5.84 -7.18 13.79
CA ILE A 292 5.24 -6.01 14.42
C ILE A 292 4.36 -6.40 15.61
N LYS A 293 4.48 -5.65 16.72
CA LYS A 293 3.63 -5.83 17.91
C LYS A 293 2.18 -5.42 17.64
N TYR A 294 2.01 -4.35 16.88
CA TYR A 294 0.72 -3.83 16.47
C TYR A 294 0.72 -3.61 14.96
N THR A 295 -0.36 -4.03 14.31
CA THR A 295 -0.68 -3.64 12.93
C THR A 295 -0.79 -2.13 12.79
N PRO A 296 -0.59 -1.58 11.58
CA PRO A 296 -0.87 -0.17 11.32
C PRO A 296 -2.25 0.23 11.84
N LEU A 297 -2.37 1.48 12.31
CA LEU A 297 -3.65 1.96 12.85
C LEU A 297 -4.76 1.92 11.81
N ILE A 298 -4.45 2.36 10.59
CA ILE A 298 -5.37 2.36 9.44
C ILE A 298 -4.58 1.88 8.23
N TRP A 299 -5.03 0.80 7.61
CA TRP A 299 -4.37 0.20 6.47
C TRP A 299 -5.36 -0.56 5.59
N THR A 300 -4.92 -0.96 4.40
CA THR A 300 -5.72 -1.73 3.47
C THR A 300 -4.93 -2.89 2.90
N GLY A 301 -5.63 -3.97 2.57
CA GLY A 301 -5.18 -4.96 1.60
C GLY A 301 -6.02 -4.81 0.34
N ASP A 302 -5.38 -4.73 -0.81
CA ASP A 302 -6.01 -4.59 -2.11
C ASP A 302 -5.81 -5.89 -2.88
N PHE A 303 -6.91 -6.52 -3.28
CA PHE A 303 -6.96 -7.87 -3.81
C PHE A 303 -7.48 -7.87 -5.25
N ILE A 304 -7.00 -8.83 -6.03
CA ILE A 304 -7.45 -9.12 -7.39
C ILE A 304 -7.81 -10.59 -7.42
N LEU A 305 -8.88 -10.95 -8.12
CA LEU A 305 -9.24 -12.35 -8.29
C LEU A 305 -8.20 -13.03 -9.21
N GLY A 306 -7.71 -14.18 -8.77
CA GLY A 306 -6.94 -15.11 -9.58
C GLY A 306 -7.86 -16.08 -10.34
N ASP A 307 -7.26 -17.01 -11.07
CA ASP A 307 -8.00 -18.09 -11.71
C ASP A 307 -8.73 -18.92 -10.64
N GLU A 308 -9.94 -19.38 -10.96
CA GLU A 308 -10.72 -20.24 -10.07
C GLU A 308 -9.97 -21.55 -9.81
N GLU A 309 -9.67 -21.81 -8.54
CA GLU A 309 -9.15 -23.10 -8.11
C GLU A 309 -10.23 -23.85 -7.36
N SER A 310 -10.59 -25.05 -7.84
CA SER A 310 -11.53 -25.94 -7.15
C SER A 310 -12.93 -25.36 -6.86
N GLY A 311 -13.34 -24.32 -7.59
CA GLY A 311 -14.65 -23.67 -7.44
C GLY A 311 -14.74 -22.65 -6.30
N GLU A 312 -13.63 -22.30 -5.66
CA GLU A 312 -13.52 -21.23 -4.67
C GLU A 312 -12.86 -19.99 -5.28
N GLU A 313 -13.25 -18.80 -4.82
CA GLU A 313 -12.67 -17.55 -5.29
C GLU A 313 -11.24 -17.39 -4.75
N ASN A 314 -10.27 -17.27 -5.67
CA ASN A 314 -8.88 -17.09 -5.30
C ASN A 314 -8.53 -15.60 -5.19
N TYR A 315 -8.51 -15.06 -3.98
CA TYR A 315 -8.12 -13.67 -3.75
C TYR A 315 -6.61 -13.51 -3.63
N ILE A 316 -6.00 -12.79 -4.58
CA ILE A 316 -4.57 -12.49 -4.63
C ILE A 316 -4.30 -11.06 -4.18
N LEU A 317 -3.43 -10.88 -3.18
CA LEU A 317 -3.01 -9.58 -2.68
C LEU A 317 -2.13 -8.86 -3.73
N GLY A 318 -2.59 -7.71 -4.18
CA GLY A 318 -1.90 -6.86 -5.16
C GLY A 318 -1.16 -5.66 -4.56
N GLU A 319 -1.55 -5.21 -3.37
CA GLU A 319 -0.90 -4.12 -2.62
C GLU A 319 -1.37 -4.08 -1.15
N ILE A 320 -0.50 -3.58 -0.26
CA ILE A 320 -0.87 -3.11 1.08
C ILE A 320 -0.63 -1.60 1.16
N ASN A 321 -1.62 -0.84 1.66
CA ASN A 321 -1.47 0.59 1.91
C ASN A 321 -1.57 0.86 3.42
N CYS A 322 -0.60 1.54 4.02
CA CYS A 322 -0.63 1.87 5.44
C CYS A 322 -0.11 3.28 5.79
N SER A 323 0.26 4.05 4.76
CA SER A 323 0.69 5.44 4.88
C SER A 323 -0.50 6.36 4.60
N CYS A 324 -1.11 6.91 5.67
CA CYS A 324 -2.17 7.92 5.56
C CYS A 324 -3.40 7.54 4.71
N VAL A 325 -3.87 6.29 4.84
CA VAL A 325 -5.10 5.80 4.18
C VAL A 325 -6.30 6.68 4.58
N GLY A 326 -7.04 7.16 3.60
CA GLY A 326 -8.23 8.01 3.80
C GLY A 326 -9.53 7.23 3.87
N PHE A 327 -10.47 7.70 4.68
CA PHE A 327 -11.79 7.06 4.86
C PHE A 327 -12.96 8.07 4.97
N PHE A 328 -12.72 9.32 4.55
CA PHE A 328 -13.66 10.43 4.75
C PHE A 328 -15.01 10.28 4.04
N SER A 329 -15.12 9.44 3.00
CA SER A 329 -16.37 9.21 2.28
C SER A 329 -17.40 8.42 3.10
N HIS A 330 -17.02 7.85 4.25
CA HIS A 330 -17.83 6.92 5.04
C HIS A 330 -17.71 7.16 6.55
N LEU A 331 -17.62 8.42 6.98
CA LEU A 331 -17.56 8.78 8.41
C LEU A 331 -18.80 8.31 9.19
N ASP A 332 -19.93 8.16 8.51
CA ASP A 332 -21.18 7.59 9.03
C ASP A 332 -21.05 6.12 9.45
N MET A 333 -20.03 5.41 8.97
CA MET A 333 -19.75 4.01 9.37
C MET A 333 -19.00 3.88 10.71
N GLY A 334 -18.71 5.00 11.40
CA GLY A 334 -18.10 4.97 12.75
C GLY A 334 -16.61 4.60 12.77
N ILE A 335 -15.90 4.81 11.66
CA ILE A 335 -14.48 4.43 11.52
C ILE A 335 -13.61 5.23 12.49
N GLN A 336 -13.89 6.52 12.65
CA GLN A 336 -13.25 7.39 13.64
C GLN A 336 -13.40 6.85 15.07
N ASP A 337 -14.53 6.22 15.40
CA ASP A 337 -14.78 5.66 16.71
C ASP A 337 -13.92 4.41 16.94
N LYS A 338 -13.80 3.55 15.92
CA LYS A 338 -12.91 2.38 15.93
C LYS A 338 -11.44 2.77 16.06
N VAL A 339 -11.03 3.81 15.33
CA VAL A 339 -9.67 4.39 15.44
C VAL A 339 -9.42 4.91 16.85
N ALA A 340 -10.37 5.66 17.42
CA ALA A 340 -10.25 6.18 18.78
C ALA A 340 -10.21 5.06 19.84
N ASP A 341 -11.04 4.02 19.69
CA ASP A 341 -11.04 2.85 20.57
C ASP A 341 -9.69 2.13 20.56
N GLU A 342 -9.13 1.89 19.38
CA GLU A 342 -7.84 1.22 19.25
C GLU A 342 -6.69 2.06 19.82
N VAL A 343 -6.69 3.37 19.57
CA VAL A 343 -5.73 4.32 20.14
C VAL A 343 -5.75 4.26 21.67
N ILE A 344 -6.94 4.38 22.26
CA ILE A 344 -7.13 4.35 23.71
C ILE A 344 -6.74 2.99 24.29
N ARG A 345 -7.11 1.89 23.62
CA ARG A 345 -6.72 0.54 24.02
C ARG A 345 -5.20 0.39 24.07
N ARG A 346 -4.47 0.84 23.06
CA ARG A 346 -2.99 0.80 23.03
C ARG A 346 -2.37 1.65 24.13
N ILE A 347 -2.90 2.85 24.39
CA ILE A 347 -2.43 3.71 25.49
C ILE A 347 -2.66 3.03 26.84
N ASN A 348 -3.87 2.51 27.09
CA ASN A 348 -4.19 1.83 28.34
C ASN A 348 -3.32 0.57 28.54
N ALA A 349 -3.10 -0.24 27.50
CA ALA A 349 -2.27 -1.44 27.56
C ALA A 349 -0.76 -1.15 27.77
N LYS A 350 -0.32 0.09 27.58
CA LYS A 350 1.04 0.51 27.88
C LYS A 350 1.19 0.96 29.34
N HIS A 351 0.17 1.58 29.92
CA HIS A 351 0.21 2.14 31.28
C HIS A 351 -0.38 1.22 32.35
N GLY A 352 -1.10 0.17 31.97
CA GLY A 352 -1.54 -0.93 32.83
C GLY A 352 -0.58 -2.10 32.75
#